data_AF-A0A8J4TB49-F1
#
_entry.id   AF-A0A8J4TB49-F1
#
_cell.length_a   1.000
_cell.length_b   1.000
_cell.length_c   1.000
_cell.angle_alpha   90.00
_cell.angle_beta   90.00
_cell.angle_gamma   90.00
#
_symmetry.space_group_name_H-M   'P 1'
#
loop_
_entity.id
_entity.type
_entity.pdbx_description
1 polymer ?
#
loop_
_entity_poly.entity_id
_entity_poly.type
_entity_poly.pdbx_seq_one_letter_code
_entity_poly.pdbx_strand_id
1 'polypeptide(L)'
;MSAQQEVVDAVELNEDESCGPLSIQKLESAGIPAADIKKLREAGFHSVESIQFVPKKTLLAIKGISEAKADKITEASQKLVPFGFTTATEFHQKRSEIIQLTTGSKELDKLLQGGIETGSITEMFGEFRTGKTQICHTLAVTCQLPIDMGGGEGKCLYIDTEGTFRPERLLAVAERYGLSGSDVLDNVAYARAYNTDHQTELLINAAAMMTESRQVLDYPY
;
A
#
# COMPACT_ATOMS: atom_id res chain seq x y z
N MET A 1 23.21 16.06 -43.81
CA MET A 1 21.86 15.71 -43.30
C MET A 1 22.01 15.35 -41.84
N SER A 2 21.59 16.27 -40.99
CA SER A 2 21.59 16.19 -39.54
C SER A 2 20.35 15.40 -39.11
N ALA A 3 20.53 14.30 -38.40
CA ALA A 3 19.46 13.68 -37.63
C ALA A 3 19.99 13.48 -36.22
N GLN A 4 19.36 14.21 -35.30
CA GLN A 4 19.72 14.40 -33.91
C GLN A 4 19.73 13.06 -33.16
N GLN A 5 20.83 12.85 -32.45
CA GLN A 5 20.98 11.89 -31.39
C GLN A 5 20.41 12.57 -30.14
N GLU A 6 19.10 12.44 -29.92
CA GLU A 6 18.50 12.86 -28.66
C GLU A 6 18.89 11.85 -27.58
N VAL A 7 19.66 12.39 -26.64
CA VAL A 7 20.12 11.75 -25.41
C VAL A 7 18.89 11.41 -24.58
N VAL A 8 18.62 10.13 -24.40
CA VAL A 8 17.70 9.67 -23.36
C VAL A 8 18.43 9.93 -22.05
N ASP A 9 18.04 11.00 -21.36
CA ASP A 9 18.49 11.27 -20.00
C ASP A 9 18.11 10.06 -19.14
N ALA A 10 19.12 9.25 -18.83
CA ALA A 10 19.04 8.29 -17.74
C ALA A 10 18.85 9.14 -16.48
N VAL A 11 17.61 9.20 -16.00
CA VAL A 11 17.31 9.78 -14.69
C VAL A 11 18.08 8.92 -13.69
N GLU A 12 19.16 9.48 -13.14
CA GLU A 12 19.84 8.93 -11.97
C GLU A 12 18.78 8.74 -10.89
N LEU A 13 18.38 7.48 -10.69
CA LEU A 13 17.51 7.11 -9.58
C LEU A 13 18.36 7.30 -8.32
N ASN A 14 18.10 8.39 -7.60
CA ASN A 14 18.68 8.64 -6.30
C ASN A 14 18.37 7.44 -5.41
N GLU A 15 19.41 6.80 -4.87
CA GLU A 15 19.36 5.58 -4.04
C GLU A 15 18.64 5.79 -2.68
N ASP A 16 18.02 6.95 -2.44
CA ASP A 16 17.36 7.35 -1.19
C ASP A 16 15.85 7.64 -1.32
N GLU A 17 15.21 7.40 -2.48
CA GLU A 17 13.77 7.61 -2.61
C GLU A 17 12.96 6.41 -2.10
N SER A 18 12.29 6.60 -0.95
CA SER A 18 11.33 5.68 -0.34
C SER A 18 10.43 5.03 -1.38
N CYS A 19 10.44 3.70 -1.44
CA CYS A 19 9.78 2.96 -2.49
C CYS A 19 8.27 2.78 -2.26
N GLY A 20 7.65 3.43 -1.27
CA GLY A 20 6.21 3.38 -1.02
C GLY A 20 5.43 4.47 -1.77
N PRO A 21 4.10 4.47 -1.64
CA PRO A 21 3.26 5.50 -2.24
C PRO A 21 3.71 6.89 -1.79
N LEU A 22 4.04 7.75 -2.74
CA LEU A 22 4.52 9.09 -2.49
C LEU A 22 3.43 9.93 -1.85
N SER A 23 3.74 10.59 -0.73
CA SER A 23 2.79 11.52 -0.09
C SER A 23 2.34 12.59 -1.07
N ILE A 24 1.04 12.88 -1.10
CA ILE A 24 0.46 13.93 -1.95
C ILE A 24 1.10 15.32 -1.74
N GLN A 25 1.73 15.55 -0.59
CA GLN A 25 2.47 16.78 -0.30
C GLN A 25 3.69 16.97 -1.23
N LYS A 26 4.27 15.90 -1.79
CA LYS A 26 5.35 16.01 -2.79
C LYS A 26 4.92 16.77 -4.07
N LEU A 27 3.62 16.92 -4.32
CA LEU A 27 3.13 17.77 -5.40
C LEU A 27 3.39 19.27 -5.17
N GLU A 28 3.61 19.70 -3.92
CA GLU A 28 3.99 21.10 -3.62
C GLU A 28 5.34 21.45 -4.26
N SER A 29 6.32 20.55 -4.17
CA SER A 29 7.62 20.72 -4.84
C SER A 29 7.52 20.72 -6.37
N ALA A 30 6.45 20.15 -6.93
CA ALA A 30 6.16 20.15 -8.35
C ALA A 30 5.32 21.37 -8.81
N GLY A 31 5.08 22.35 -7.92
CA GLY A 31 4.42 23.61 -8.25
C GLY A 31 2.89 23.60 -8.13
N ILE A 32 2.31 22.59 -7.47
CA ILE A 32 0.86 22.56 -7.18
C ILE A 32 0.57 23.35 -5.88
N PRO A 33 -0.39 24.30 -5.89
CA PRO A 33 -0.73 25.07 -4.70
C PRO A 33 -1.30 24.19 -3.57
N ALA A 34 -0.92 24.46 -2.32
CA ALA A 34 -1.43 23.77 -1.13
C ALA A 34 -2.96 23.77 -1.02
N ALA A 35 -3.62 24.83 -1.53
CA ALA A 35 -5.08 24.92 -1.56
C ALA A 35 -5.75 23.86 -2.45
N ASP A 36 -5.10 23.48 -3.56
CA ASP A 36 -5.62 22.43 -4.45
C ASP A 36 -5.27 21.04 -3.89
N ILE A 37 -4.12 20.88 -3.24
CA ILE A 37 -3.75 19.64 -2.51
C ILE A 37 -4.73 19.35 -1.38
N LYS A 38 -5.16 20.38 -0.63
CA LYS A 38 -6.18 20.21 0.40
C LYS A 38 -7.50 19.66 -0.17
N LYS A 39 -7.95 20.15 -1.33
CA LYS A 39 -9.17 19.64 -1.98
C LYS A 39 -9.01 18.21 -2.47
N LEU A 40 -7.83 17.86 -3.00
CA LEU A 40 -7.51 16.48 -3.39
C LEU A 40 -7.58 15.56 -2.17
N ARG A 41 -7.03 15.98 -1.03
CA ARG A 41 -7.10 15.24 0.24
C ARG A 41 -8.52 15.08 0.76
N GLU A 42 -9.32 16.15 0.71
CA GLU A 42 -10.75 16.11 1.06
C GLU A 42 -11.57 15.22 0.12
N ALA A 43 -11.10 15.00 -1.12
CA ALA A 43 -11.69 14.08 -2.09
C ALA A 43 -11.18 12.63 -1.95
N GLY A 44 -10.34 12.32 -0.96
CA GLY A 44 -9.83 10.98 -0.68
C GLY A 44 -8.51 10.63 -1.38
N PHE A 45 -7.84 11.58 -2.02
CA PHE A 45 -6.52 11.37 -2.61
C PHE A 45 -5.44 11.66 -1.58
N HIS A 46 -4.67 10.64 -1.22
CA HIS A 46 -3.66 10.73 -0.17
C HIS A 46 -2.22 10.50 -0.68
N SER A 47 -2.07 9.92 -1.88
CA SER A 47 -0.77 9.69 -2.51
C SER A 47 -0.72 10.22 -3.95
N VAL A 48 0.48 10.40 -4.50
CA VAL A 48 0.66 10.83 -5.90
C VAL A 48 0.14 9.75 -6.87
N GLU A 49 0.36 8.48 -6.56
CA GLU A 49 -0.14 7.33 -7.33
C GLU A 49 -1.67 7.30 -7.39
N SER A 50 -2.34 7.65 -6.27
CA SER A 50 -3.80 7.71 -6.22
C SER A 50 -4.39 8.72 -7.23
N ILE A 51 -3.62 9.75 -7.59
CA ILE A 51 -3.99 10.73 -8.63
C ILE A 51 -3.63 10.20 -10.01
N GLN A 52 -2.43 9.63 -10.15
CA GLN A 52 -1.91 9.16 -11.43
C GLN A 52 -2.73 7.99 -12.02
N PHE A 53 -3.28 7.13 -11.16
CA PHE A 53 -4.01 5.93 -11.60
C PHE A 53 -5.50 6.13 -11.84
N VAL A 54 -6.05 7.32 -11.53
CA VAL A 54 -7.46 7.63 -11.81
C VAL A 54 -7.63 8.35 -13.14
N PRO A 55 -8.76 8.17 -13.83
CA PRO A 55 -9.04 8.93 -15.02
C PRO A 55 -9.20 10.42 -14.70
N LYS A 56 -8.75 11.29 -15.61
CA LYS A 56 -8.89 12.76 -15.51
C LYS A 56 -10.32 13.19 -15.14
N LYS A 57 -11.35 12.46 -15.63
CA LYS A 57 -12.75 12.70 -15.30
C LYS A 57 -13.04 12.70 -13.79
N THR A 58 -12.37 11.86 -13.01
CA THR A 58 -12.53 11.81 -11.55
C THR A 58 -11.99 13.08 -10.90
N LEU A 59 -10.85 13.59 -11.37
CA LEU A 59 -10.27 14.85 -10.87
C LEU A 59 -11.17 16.05 -11.19
N LEU A 60 -11.81 16.05 -12.36
CA LEU A 60 -12.76 17.10 -12.77
C LEU A 60 -14.05 17.11 -11.95
N ALA A 61 -14.41 15.98 -11.33
CA ALA A 61 -15.58 15.91 -10.45
C ALA A 61 -15.34 16.62 -9.10
N ILE A 62 -14.09 16.94 -8.77
CA ILE A 62 -13.73 17.63 -7.53
C ILE A 62 -14.07 19.12 -7.66
N LYS A 63 -14.92 19.61 -6.74
CA LYS A 63 -15.33 21.01 -6.71
C LYS A 63 -14.11 21.93 -6.59
N GLY A 64 -13.95 22.84 -7.56
CA GLY A 64 -12.88 23.84 -7.56
C GLY A 64 -11.56 23.39 -8.21
N ILE A 65 -11.54 22.23 -8.87
CA ILE A 65 -10.50 21.81 -9.81
C ILE A 65 -11.01 22.05 -11.24
N SER A 66 -10.37 22.98 -11.95
CA SER A 66 -10.67 23.24 -13.36
C SER A 66 -9.88 22.29 -14.27
N GLU A 67 -10.25 22.24 -15.55
CA GLU A 67 -9.53 21.39 -16.51
C GLU A 67 -8.04 21.71 -16.61
N ALA A 68 -7.68 22.99 -16.70
CA ALA A 68 -6.29 23.43 -16.70
C ALA A 68 -5.53 23.07 -15.41
N LYS A 69 -6.22 22.97 -14.26
CA LYS A 69 -5.60 22.52 -13.01
C LYS A 69 -5.39 21.01 -13.01
N ALA A 70 -6.39 20.25 -13.47
CA ALA A 70 -6.28 18.81 -13.59
C ALA A 70 -5.12 18.39 -14.50
N ASP A 71 -4.92 19.09 -15.63
CA ASP A 71 -3.77 18.85 -16.51
C ASP A 71 -2.43 19.11 -15.81
N LYS A 72 -2.29 20.24 -15.12
CA LYS A 72 -1.08 20.55 -14.35
C LYS A 72 -0.79 19.53 -13.25
N ILE A 73 -1.82 19.09 -12.53
CA ILE A 73 -1.69 18.06 -11.47
C ILE A 73 -1.25 16.73 -12.08
N THR A 74 -1.82 16.34 -13.21
CA THR A 74 -1.48 15.09 -13.90
C THR A 74 -0.05 15.12 -14.43
N GLU A 75 0.37 16.22 -15.06
CA GLU A 75 1.74 16.40 -15.55
C GLU A 75 2.77 16.40 -14.40
N ALA A 76 2.44 17.01 -13.27
CA ALA A 76 3.27 16.98 -12.07
C ALA A 76 3.39 15.55 -11.51
N SER A 77 2.29 14.80 -11.48
CA SER A 77 2.26 13.42 -10.96
C SER A 77 3.05 12.45 -11.84
N GLN A 78 2.99 12.62 -13.17
CA GLN A 78 3.75 11.84 -14.14
C GLN A 78 5.27 11.94 -14.00
N LYS A 79 5.77 13.08 -13.50
CA LYS A 79 7.21 13.29 -13.28
C LYS A 79 7.73 12.59 -12.02
N LEU A 80 6.83 12.31 -11.08
CA LEU A 80 7.17 11.73 -9.78
C LEU A 80 6.93 10.22 -9.74
N VAL A 81 5.96 9.72 -10.51
CA VAL A 81 5.61 8.30 -10.54
C VAL A 81 6.05 7.72 -11.88
N PRO A 82 6.89 6.66 -11.90
CA PRO A 82 7.28 6.01 -13.13
C PRO A 82 6.02 5.47 -13.83
N PHE A 83 5.71 6.02 -15.00
CA PHE A 83 4.50 5.73 -15.75
C PHE A 83 4.85 5.52 -17.22
N GLY A 84 4.94 4.27 -17.66
CA GLY A 84 5.33 3.97 -19.04
C GLY A 84 5.75 2.51 -19.26
N PHE A 85 6.45 2.28 -20.37
CA PHE A 85 7.01 0.98 -20.69
C PHE A 85 8.37 0.79 -20.00
N THR A 86 8.62 -0.43 -19.54
CA THR A 86 9.90 -0.89 -18.98
C THR A 86 10.24 -2.23 -19.61
N THR A 87 11.51 -2.64 -19.56
CA THR A 87 11.91 -3.94 -20.09
C THR A 87 11.43 -5.08 -19.18
N ALA A 88 11.21 -6.27 -19.75
CA ALA A 88 10.84 -7.43 -18.95
C ALA A 88 11.92 -7.80 -17.90
N THR A 89 13.19 -7.49 -18.19
CA THR A 89 14.31 -7.69 -17.28
C THR A 89 14.24 -6.76 -16.07
N GLU A 90 14.03 -5.46 -16.29
CA GLU A 90 13.84 -4.49 -15.21
C GLU A 90 12.61 -4.86 -14.36
N PHE A 91 11.50 -5.21 -15.00
CA PHE A 91 10.29 -5.62 -14.29
C PHE A 91 10.50 -6.90 -13.46
N HIS A 92 11.25 -7.88 -13.97
CA HIS A 92 11.58 -9.09 -13.22
C HIS A 92 12.44 -8.78 -11.99
N GLN A 93 13.43 -7.88 -12.12
CA GLN A 93 14.26 -7.44 -11.00
C GLN A 93 13.42 -6.79 -9.91
N LYS A 94 12.54 -5.84 -10.27
CA LYS A 94 11.60 -5.21 -9.32
C LYS A 94 10.71 -6.23 -8.62
N ARG A 95 10.19 -7.22 -9.36
CA ARG A 95 9.38 -8.29 -8.77
C ARG A 95 10.16 -9.17 -7.79
N SER A 96 11.48 -9.32 -7.97
CA SER A 96 12.32 -10.09 -7.04
C SER A 96 12.50 -9.40 -5.69
N GLU A 97 12.20 -8.10 -5.60
CA GLU A 97 12.31 -7.27 -4.39
C GLU A 97 10.98 -7.17 -3.62
N ILE A 98 9.90 -7.80 -4.13
CA ILE A 98 8.61 -7.83 -3.45
C ILE A 98 8.73 -8.66 -2.17
N ILE A 99 8.35 -8.06 -1.04
CA ILE A 99 8.28 -8.76 0.24
C ILE A 99 7.12 -9.76 0.20
N GLN A 100 7.37 -10.93 0.76
CA GLN A 100 6.38 -11.97 0.94
C GLN A 100 6.25 -12.25 2.43
N LEU A 101 5.05 -12.06 2.98
CA LEU A 101 4.78 -12.22 4.39
C LEU A 101 4.66 -13.71 4.74
N THR A 102 5.43 -14.18 5.72
CA THR A 102 5.32 -15.55 6.22
C THR A 102 3.94 -15.81 6.79
N THR A 103 3.39 -16.97 6.43
CA THR A 103 2.16 -17.51 7.02
C THR A 103 2.38 -18.10 8.42
N GLY A 104 3.64 -18.21 8.84
CA GLY A 104 4.05 -18.89 10.08
C GLY A 104 4.10 -20.41 9.95
N SER A 105 3.89 -20.98 8.75
CA SER A 105 4.09 -22.39 8.42
C SER A 105 5.07 -22.53 7.27
N LYS A 106 6.15 -23.31 7.47
CA LYS A 106 7.18 -23.54 6.45
C LYS A 106 6.61 -24.25 5.22
N GLU A 107 5.69 -25.19 5.43
CA GLU A 107 5.06 -25.97 4.37
C GLU A 107 4.12 -25.11 3.53
N LEU A 108 3.36 -24.22 4.17
CA LEU A 108 2.48 -23.29 3.46
C LEU A 108 3.27 -22.22 2.72
N ASP A 109 4.30 -21.64 3.34
CA ASP A 109 5.21 -20.69 2.68
C ASP A 109 5.89 -21.34 1.47
N LYS A 110 6.34 -22.60 1.60
CA LYS A 110 6.91 -23.36 0.47
C LYS A 110 5.88 -23.57 -0.65
N LEU A 111 4.63 -23.88 -0.31
CA LEU A 111 3.56 -24.05 -1.29
C LEU A 111 3.28 -22.73 -2.05
N LEU A 112 3.33 -21.61 -1.34
CA LEU A 112 3.16 -20.26 -1.88
C LEU A 112 4.45 -19.68 -2.50
N GLN A 113 5.55 -20.43 -2.48
CA GLN A 113 6.87 -20.00 -2.97
C GLN A 113 7.43 -18.75 -2.25
N GLY A 114 7.15 -18.63 -0.95
CA GLY A 114 7.76 -17.68 -0.03
C GLY A 114 6.80 -17.16 1.03
N GLY A 115 5.53 -16.95 0.69
CA GLY A 115 4.51 -16.44 1.62
C GLY A 115 3.38 -15.70 0.90
N ILE A 116 2.72 -14.78 1.60
CA ILE A 116 1.68 -13.91 1.03
C ILE A 116 2.36 -12.70 0.36
N GLU A 117 2.26 -12.60 -0.96
CA GLU A 117 2.87 -11.54 -1.77
C GLU A 117 2.19 -10.18 -1.54
N THR A 118 2.97 -9.13 -1.22
CA THR A 118 2.46 -7.75 -1.14
C THR A 118 2.22 -7.14 -2.52
N GLY A 119 1.49 -6.03 -2.59
CA GLY A 119 1.10 -5.41 -3.87
C GLY A 119 0.08 -6.22 -4.69
N SER A 120 -0.40 -7.35 -4.15
CA SER A 120 -1.40 -8.23 -4.77
C SER A 120 -2.58 -8.49 -3.82
N ILE A 121 -3.69 -9.02 -4.36
CA ILE A 121 -4.81 -9.51 -3.57
C ILE A 121 -4.74 -11.03 -3.52
N THR A 122 -4.64 -11.59 -2.32
CA THR A 122 -4.68 -13.04 -2.09
C THR A 122 -6.02 -13.41 -1.44
N GLU A 123 -6.79 -14.30 -2.09
CA GLU A 123 -8.06 -14.79 -1.56
C GLU A 123 -7.89 -16.14 -0.84
N MET A 124 -8.35 -16.22 0.41
CA MET A 124 -8.45 -17.48 1.16
C MET A 124 -9.92 -17.91 1.26
N PHE A 125 -10.30 -18.94 0.52
CA PHE A 125 -11.66 -19.50 0.54
C PHE A 125 -11.70 -20.92 1.12
N GLY A 126 -12.87 -21.34 1.61
CA GLY A 126 -13.08 -22.67 2.18
C GLY A 126 -14.25 -22.71 3.16
N GLU A 127 -14.63 -23.90 3.62
CA GLU A 127 -15.78 -24.09 4.51
C GLU A 127 -15.62 -23.43 5.89
N PHE A 128 -16.72 -23.34 6.65
CA PHE A 128 -16.64 -22.90 8.05
C PHE A 128 -15.71 -23.82 8.86
N ARG A 129 -14.94 -23.24 9.80
CA ARG A 129 -13.93 -23.94 10.63
C ARG A 129 -12.72 -24.55 9.90
N THR A 130 -12.42 -24.13 8.67
CA THR A 130 -11.17 -24.54 7.98
C THR A 130 -9.93 -23.71 8.33
N GLY A 131 -10.02 -22.80 9.29
CA GLY A 131 -8.85 -22.03 9.78
C GLY A 131 -8.59 -20.68 9.11
N LYS A 132 -9.45 -20.22 8.19
CA LYS A 132 -9.30 -18.91 7.50
C LYS A 132 -9.01 -17.75 8.47
N THR A 133 -9.87 -17.57 9.47
CA THR A 133 -9.71 -16.51 10.49
C THR A 133 -8.41 -16.68 11.29
N GLN A 134 -7.97 -17.91 11.55
CA GLN A 134 -6.72 -18.17 12.27
C GLN A 134 -5.50 -17.74 11.47
N ILE A 135 -5.51 -17.94 10.15
CA ILE A 135 -4.45 -17.45 9.26
C ILE A 135 -4.45 -15.92 9.28
N CYS A 136 -5.61 -15.26 9.17
CA CYS A 136 -5.71 -13.80 9.26
C CYS A 136 -5.16 -13.25 10.59
N HIS A 137 -5.48 -13.89 11.73
CA HIS A 137 -4.89 -13.50 13.03
C HIS A 137 -3.37 -13.65 13.07
N THR A 138 -2.84 -14.69 12.43
CA THR A 138 -1.39 -14.91 12.35
C THR A 138 -0.74 -13.84 11.49
N LEU A 139 -1.30 -13.54 10.31
CA LEU A 139 -0.81 -12.51 9.40
C LEU A 139 -0.83 -11.11 10.00
N ALA A 140 -1.83 -10.79 10.84
CA ALA A 140 -1.90 -9.51 11.56
C ALA A 140 -0.73 -9.28 12.53
N VAL A 141 -0.01 -10.35 12.90
CA VAL A 141 1.20 -10.30 13.72
C VAL A 141 2.46 -10.49 12.87
N THR A 142 2.49 -11.46 11.94
CA THR A 142 3.70 -11.72 11.15
C THR A 142 4.04 -10.57 10.21
N CYS A 143 3.08 -9.75 9.78
CA CYS A 143 3.36 -8.54 9.01
C CYS A 143 4.23 -7.52 9.77
N GLN A 144 4.23 -7.57 11.10
CA GLN A 144 4.97 -6.66 11.97
C GLN A 144 6.41 -7.13 12.24
N LEU A 145 6.75 -8.38 11.86
CA LEU A 145 8.09 -8.90 12.05
C LEU A 145 9.11 -8.18 11.15
N PRO A 146 10.40 -8.20 11.53
CA PRO A 146 11.50 -7.81 10.65
C PRO A 146 11.45 -8.52 9.29
N ILE A 147 11.93 -7.86 8.24
CA ILE A 147 11.95 -8.41 6.87
C ILE A 147 12.78 -9.70 6.79
N ASP A 148 13.89 -9.78 7.51
CA ASP A 148 14.77 -10.96 7.58
C ASP A 148 14.10 -12.17 8.28
N MET A 149 12.99 -11.96 8.98
CA MET A 149 12.14 -12.98 9.57
C MET A 149 10.88 -13.28 8.74
N GLY A 150 10.79 -12.75 7.52
CA GLY A 150 9.62 -12.91 6.64
C GLY A 150 8.43 -12.02 7.03
N GLY A 151 8.67 -10.95 7.80
CA GLY A 151 7.66 -9.92 8.01
C GLY A 151 7.81 -8.75 7.05
N GLY A 152 7.14 -7.65 7.36
CA GLY A 152 7.23 -6.40 6.60
C GLY A 152 7.55 -5.19 7.46
N GLU A 153 7.76 -5.31 8.77
CA GLU A 153 7.95 -4.16 9.67
C GLU A 153 6.77 -3.16 9.62
N GLY A 154 5.58 -3.65 9.22
CA GLY A 154 4.40 -2.84 8.95
C GLY A 154 3.27 -3.06 9.96
N LYS A 155 2.36 -2.07 10.06
CA LYS A 155 1.11 -2.20 10.81
C LYS A 155 0.08 -3.03 10.05
N CYS A 156 -0.97 -3.47 10.75
CA CYS A 156 -2.09 -4.20 10.15
C CYS A 156 -3.38 -3.38 10.22
N LEU A 157 -4.11 -3.31 9.10
CA LEU A 157 -5.51 -2.89 9.05
C LEU A 157 -6.39 -4.14 8.96
N TYR A 158 -7.30 -4.30 9.91
CA TYR A 158 -8.16 -5.47 10.02
C TYR A 158 -9.64 -5.06 9.98
N ILE A 159 -10.30 -5.29 8.84
CA ILE A 159 -11.75 -5.09 8.68
C ILE A 159 -12.46 -6.43 8.86
N ASP A 160 -13.35 -6.51 9.85
CA ASP A 160 -14.10 -7.72 10.21
C ASP A 160 -15.60 -7.52 9.98
N THR A 161 -16.21 -8.42 9.22
CA THR A 161 -17.65 -8.40 8.92
C THR A 161 -18.45 -9.36 9.80
N GLU A 162 -17.80 -10.35 10.44
CA GLU A 162 -18.46 -11.40 11.22
C GLU A 162 -18.33 -11.19 12.74
N GLY A 163 -17.41 -10.32 13.19
CA GLY A 163 -17.14 -10.12 14.61
C GLY A 163 -16.33 -11.29 15.22
N THR A 164 -15.48 -11.92 14.42
CA THR A 164 -14.65 -13.07 14.82
C THR A 164 -13.27 -12.66 15.34
N PHE A 165 -12.92 -11.37 15.26
CA PHE A 165 -11.65 -10.87 15.78
C PHE A 165 -11.54 -11.04 17.30
N ARG A 166 -10.43 -11.62 17.77
CA ARG A 166 -10.15 -11.89 19.19
C ARG A 166 -8.70 -11.49 19.48
N PRO A 167 -8.45 -10.34 20.15
CA PRO A 167 -7.09 -9.87 20.44
C PRO A 167 -6.21 -10.89 21.16
N GLU A 168 -6.80 -11.76 21.97
CA GLU A 168 -6.09 -12.80 22.72
C GLU A 168 -5.39 -13.80 21.76
N ARG A 169 -5.92 -13.97 20.54
CA ARG A 169 -5.28 -14.79 19.50
C ARG A 169 -4.00 -14.14 18.97
N LEU A 170 -3.95 -12.82 18.86
CA LEU A 170 -2.74 -12.11 18.47
C LEU A 170 -1.67 -12.22 19.55
N LEU A 171 -2.04 -12.11 20.83
CA LEU A 171 -1.11 -12.25 21.95
C LEU A 171 -0.40 -13.61 21.94
N ALA A 172 -1.12 -14.70 21.65
CA ALA A 172 -0.52 -16.03 21.53
C ALA A 172 0.47 -16.14 20.36
N VAL A 173 0.19 -15.46 19.24
CA VAL A 173 1.12 -15.42 18.10
C VAL A 173 2.32 -14.53 18.42
N ALA A 174 2.12 -13.40 19.10
CA ALA A 174 3.18 -12.51 19.55
C ALA A 174 4.17 -13.24 20.47
N GLU A 175 3.66 -13.99 21.45
CA GLU A 175 4.47 -14.83 22.35
C GLU A 175 5.34 -15.82 21.57
N ARG A 176 4.77 -16.50 20.55
CA ARG A 176 5.51 -17.43 19.68
C ARG A 176 6.71 -16.77 19.01
N TYR A 177 6.60 -15.50 18.63
CA TYR A 177 7.68 -14.76 17.97
C TYR A 177 8.51 -13.89 18.92
N GLY A 178 8.25 -13.94 20.23
CA GLY A 178 8.97 -13.12 21.22
C GLY A 178 8.70 -11.61 21.11
N LEU A 179 7.55 -11.23 20.54
CA LEU A 179 7.14 -9.82 20.41
C LEU A 179 6.44 -9.32 21.68
N SER A 180 6.54 -8.01 21.93
CA SER A 180 5.74 -7.34 22.95
C SER A 180 4.25 -7.39 22.58
N GLY A 181 3.44 -8.03 23.42
CA GLY A 181 2.01 -8.18 23.16
C GLY A 181 1.27 -6.84 23.08
N SER A 182 1.65 -5.84 23.90
CA SER A 182 1.06 -4.50 23.84
C SER A 182 1.34 -3.83 22.49
N ASP A 183 2.59 -3.89 22.05
CA ASP A 183 3.03 -3.21 20.84
C ASP A 183 2.39 -3.85 19.61
N VAL A 184 2.28 -5.19 19.61
CA VAL A 184 1.55 -5.93 18.57
C VAL A 184 0.11 -5.47 18.46
N LEU A 185 -0.59 -5.31 19.60
CA LEU A 185 -1.98 -4.87 19.60
C LEU A 185 -2.11 -3.40 19.16
N ASP A 186 -1.22 -2.51 19.58
CA ASP A 186 -1.22 -1.09 19.19
C ASP A 186 -0.94 -0.89 17.68
N ASN A 187 -0.30 -1.87 17.05
CA ASN A 187 -0.02 -1.89 15.61
C ASN A 187 -1.13 -2.54 14.77
N VAL A 188 -2.22 -3.03 15.37
CA VAL A 188 -3.39 -3.54 14.63
C VAL A 188 -4.57 -2.58 14.75
N ALA A 189 -4.86 -1.85 13.67
CA ALA A 189 -6.05 -1.03 13.55
C ALA A 189 -7.26 -1.90 13.15
N TYR A 190 -8.18 -2.10 14.09
CA TYR A 190 -9.37 -2.92 13.89
C TYR A 190 -10.63 -2.09 13.63
N ALA A 191 -11.46 -2.52 12.68
CA ALA A 191 -12.80 -1.99 12.46
C ALA A 191 -13.80 -3.10 12.16
N ARG A 192 -15.01 -2.99 12.74
CA ARG A 192 -16.12 -3.88 12.40
C ARG A 192 -17.05 -3.22 11.39
N ALA A 193 -17.17 -3.83 10.20
CA ALA A 193 -18.14 -3.40 9.20
C ALA A 193 -19.51 -4.07 9.49
N TYR A 194 -20.58 -3.28 9.43
CA TYR A 194 -21.95 -3.75 9.72
C TYR A 194 -22.82 -3.88 8.47
N ASN A 195 -22.39 -3.26 7.36
CA ASN A 195 -23.01 -3.32 6.05
C ASN A 195 -21.98 -2.90 4.98
N THR A 196 -22.35 -3.04 3.71
CA THR A 196 -21.47 -2.77 2.56
C THR A 196 -21.09 -1.29 2.43
N ASP A 197 -22.00 -0.37 2.73
CA ASP A 197 -21.73 1.07 2.65
C ASP A 197 -20.66 1.47 3.68
N HIS A 198 -20.82 1.00 4.91
CA HIS A 198 -19.84 1.21 5.99
C HIS A 198 -18.50 0.54 5.66
N GLN A 199 -18.49 -0.66 5.07
CA GLN A 199 -17.25 -1.29 4.62
C GLN A 199 -16.50 -0.43 3.60
N THR A 200 -17.22 0.19 2.67
CA THR A 200 -16.64 1.09 1.65
C THR A 200 -16.06 2.34 2.30
N GLU A 201 -16.77 2.94 3.27
CA GLU A 201 -16.28 4.09 4.03
C GLU A 201 -15.00 3.76 4.83
N LEU A 202 -14.94 2.58 5.45
CA LEU A 202 -13.75 2.13 6.17
C LEU A 202 -12.52 2.02 5.27
N LEU A 203 -12.68 1.64 3.99
CA LEU A 203 -11.56 1.59 3.02
C LEU A 203 -11.03 2.99 2.69
N ILE A 204 -11.91 3.99 2.59
CA ILE A 204 -11.51 5.37 2.35
C ILE A 204 -10.73 5.91 3.56
N ASN A 205 -11.22 5.64 4.78
CA ASN A 205 -10.53 6.02 6.01
C ASN A 205 -9.18 5.32 6.15
N ALA A 206 -9.11 4.03 5.77
CA ALA A 206 -7.87 3.26 5.74
C ALA A 206 -6.83 3.89 4.81
N ALA A 207 -7.22 4.38 3.64
CA ALA A 207 -6.30 5.07 2.72
C ALA A 207 -5.67 6.32 3.36
N ALA A 208 -6.45 7.11 4.10
CA ALA A 208 -5.94 8.24 4.86
C ALA A 208 -4.93 7.81 5.92
N MET A 209 -5.30 6.81 6.74
CA MET A 209 -4.45 6.29 7.82
C MET A 209 -3.10 5.79 7.31
N MET A 210 -3.10 5.02 6.21
CA MET A 210 -1.87 4.47 5.63
C MET A 210 -0.87 5.57 5.27
N THR A 211 -1.32 6.68 4.69
CA THR A 211 -0.40 7.78 4.29
C THR A 211 0.11 8.65 5.44
N GLU A 212 -0.56 8.63 6.60
CA GLU A 212 -0.14 9.39 7.78
C GLU A 212 0.82 8.60 8.67
N SER A 213 0.70 7.28 8.67
CA SER A 213 1.64 6.38 9.35
C SER A 213 2.86 6.09 8.46
N ARG A 214 4.05 6.49 8.92
CA ARG A 214 5.36 6.27 8.28
C ARG A 214 5.78 4.79 8.10
N GLN A 215 4.86 3.84 8.26
CA GLN A 215 5.09 2.39 8.19
C GLN A 215 4.29 1.76 7.05
N VAL A 216 4.26 2.44 5.90
CA VAL A 216 3.83 1.82 4.65
C VAL A 216 5.04 1.06 4.11
N LEU A 217 4.79 -0.17 3.68
CA LEU A 217 5.81 -0.99 3.07
C LEU A 217 6.27 -0.32 1.76
N ASP A 218 7.55 -0.06 1.65
CA ASP A 218 8.18 0.51 0.46
C ASP A 218 8.38 -0.60 -0.60
N TYR A 219 7.78 -0.47 -1.80
CA TYR A 219 7.93 -1.42 -2.92
C TYR A 219 8.03 -0.79 -4.31
N PRO A 220 8.97 -1.24 -5.16
CA PRO A 220 9.09 -0.71 -6.51
C PRO A 220 7.95 -1.20 -7.41
N TYR A 221 7.29 -0.25 -8.09
CA TYR A 221 6.40 -0.50 -9.23
C TYR A 221 7.21 -0.65 -10.53
#